data_AF-A0A3B8QES0-F1
#
_entry.id   AF-A0A3B8QES0-F1
#
_cell.length_a   1.000
_cell.length_b   1.000
_cell.length_c   1.000
_cell.angle_alpha   90.00
_cell.angle_beta   90.00
_cell.angle_gamma   90.00
#
_symmetry.space_group_name_H-M   'P 1'
#
loop_
_entity.id
_entity.type
_entity.pdbx_description
1 polymer ?
#
loop_
_entity_poly.entity_id
_entity_poly.type
_entity_poly.pdbx_seq_one_letter_code
_entity_poly.pdbx_strand_id
1 'polypeptide(L)'
;GAAEHLLIDPFDGGRIRFESQAQEVLDQEYGGMVRMQPAFLRAASKLDMIRRLLVNLKGRYVVVKDDERALSVVERLLLVHPESPGERRDRGMLLLRLGREEESREQLLRYLDLAPGADDADQIRLLVRGRVGPEEEPNG
;
A
#
# COMPACT_ATOMS: atom_id res chain seq x y z
N GLY A 1 -36.23 17.23 5.26
CA GLY A 1 -36.04 16.27 4.17
C GLY A 1 -34.67 15.67 4.33
N ALA A 2 -34.55 14.34 4.33
CA ALA A 2 -33.24 13.70 4.43
C ALA A 2 -32.41 14.09 3.21
N ALA A 3 -31.21 14.64 3.43
CA ALA A 3 -30.28 14.87 2.34
C ALA A 3 -29.86 13.49 1.81
N GLU A 4 -30.27 13.14 0.60
CA GLU A 4 -29.77 11.91 -0.04
C GLU A 4 -28.27 12.05 -0.28
N HIS A 5 -27.50 11.08 0.22
CA HIS A 5 -26.06 11.06 0.01
C HIS A 5 -25.77 10.67 -1.45
N LEU A 6 -25.29 11.65 -2.21
CA LEU A 6 -24.81 11.46 -3.58
C LEU A 6 -23.46 10.74 -3.56
N LEU A 7 -23.36 9.63 -4.26
CA LEU A 7 -22.12 8.88 -4.45
C LEU A 7 -21.57 9.14 -5.85
N ILE A 8 -20.27 9.35 -5.96
CA ILE A 8 -19.57 9.49 -7.25
C ILE A 8 -18.74 8.23 -7.43
N ASP A 9 -18.95 7.49 -8.52
CA ASP A 9 -18.16 6.32 -8.83
C ASP A 9 -16.88 6.68 -9.63
N PRO A 10 -15.69 6.59 -9.02
CA PRO A 10 -14.44 6.87 -9.73
C PRO A 10 -14.03 5.78 -10.72
N PHE A 11 -14.65 4.59 -10.72
CA PHE A 11 -14.37 3.50 -11.67
C PHE A 11 -15.27 3.53 -12.91
N ASP A 12 -16.40 4.23 -12.83
CA ASP A 12 -17.38 4.38 -13.91
C ASP A 12 -17.49 5.86 -14.34
N GLY A 13 -16.34 6.49 -14.58
CA GLY A 13 -16.26 7.83 -15.16
C GLY A 13 -16.86 8.96 -14.32
N GLY A 14 -17.02 8.78 -13.00
CA GLY A 14 -17.67 9.75 -12.13
C GLY A 14 -19.19 9.67 -12.13
N ARG A 15 -19.78 8.54 -12.57
CA ARG A 15 -21.23 8.33 -12.53
C ARG A 15 -21.79 8.61 -11.13
N ILE A 16 -22.88 9.37 -11.10
CA ILE A 16 -23.65 9.63 -9.90
C ILE A 16 -24.49 8.40 -9.55
N ARG A 17 -24.40 7.96 -8.29
CA ARG A 17 -25.25 6.92 -7.70
C ARG A 17 -25.86 7.42 -6.39
N PHE A 18 -26.92 6.74 -5.97
CA PHE A 18 -27.55 6.97 -4.67
C PHE A 18 -27.09 5.93 -3.65
N GLU A 19 -27.17 6.28 -2.36
CA GLU A 19 -26.89 5.37 -1.26
C GLU A 19 -27.68 4.05 -1.35
N SER A 20 -28.93 4.09 -1.81
CA SER A 20 -29.77 2.90 -2.03
C SER A 20 -29.15 1.89 -3.00
N GLN A 21 -28.26 2.34 -3.89
CA GLN A 21 -27.56 1.52 -4.88
C GLN A 21 -26.19 1.03 -4.37
N ALA A 22 -25.74 1.45 -3.19
CA ALA A 22 -24.42 1.12 -2.68
C ALA A 22 -24.24 -0.40 -2.46
N GLN A 23 -25.30 -1.10 -2.03
CA GLN A 23 -25.25 -2.55 -1.86
C GLN A 23 -25.05 -3.28 -3.19
N GLU A 24 -25.70 -2.81 -4.27
CA GLU A 24 -25.54 -3.43 -5.60
C GLU A 24 -24.10 -3.32 -6.11
N VAL A 25 -23.44 -2.20 -5.86
CA VAL A 25 -22.00 -2.02 -6.18
C VAL A 25 -21.15 -3.01 -5.40
N LEU A 26 -21.42 -3.20 -4.11
CA LEU A 26 -20.69 -4.19 -3.29
C LEU A 26 -20.93 -5.62 -3.76
N ASP A 27 -22.16 -5.94 -4.17
CA ASP A 27 -22.53 -7.26 -4.67
C ASP A 27 -21.80 -7.59 -5.97
N GLN A 28 -21.70 -6.62 -6.88
CA GLN A 28 -20.97 -6.75 -8.15
C GLN A 28 -19.46 -6.95 -7.94
N GLU A 29 -18.84 -6.13 -7.09
CA GLU A 29 -17.38 -6.12 -6.93
C GLU A 29 -16.87 -7.23 -5.99
N TYR A 30 -17.65 -7.61 -4.97
CA TYR A 30 -17.24 -8.56 -3.93
C TYR A 30 -18.10 -9.82 -3.88
N GLY A 31 -18.93 -10.07 -4.89
CA GLY A 31 -19.77 -11.27 -4.97
C GLY A 31 -20.75 -11.43 -3.80
N GLY A 32 -21.20 -10.31 -3.22
CA GLY A 32 -22.14 -10.29 -2.08
C GLY A 32 -21.54 -10.66 -0.73
N MET A 33 -20.21 -10.83 -0.63
CA MET A 33 -19.53 -11.16 0.64
C MET A 33 -19.48 -9.97 1.61
N VAL A 34 -19.69 -8.74 1.12
CA VAL A 34 -19.59 -7.51 1.89
C VAL A 34 -20.96 -6.85 1.99
N ARG A 35 -21.44 -6.66 3.23
CA ARG A 35 -22.66 -5.89 3.50
C ARG A 35 -22.35 -4.41 3.65
N MET A 36 -23.22 -3.57 3.10
CA MET A 36 -23.14 -2.12 3.22
C MET A 36 -23.20 -1.74 4.70
N GLN A 37 -22.28 -0.87 5.10
CA GLN A 37 -22.24 -0.29 6.43
C GLN A 37 -22.19 1.23 6.31
N PRO A 38 -22.84 1.99 7.21
CA PRO A 38 -22.83 3.46 7.16
C PRO A 38 -21.42 4.07 7.09
N ALA A 39 -20.42 3.40 7.69
CA ALA A 39 -19.03 3.83 7.66
C ALA A 39 -18.43 3.92 6.23
N PHE A 40 -18.96 3.16 5.26
CA PHE A 40 -18.49 3.20 3.87
C PHE A 40 -18.94 4.47 3.12
N LEU A 41 -19.97 5.15 3.62
CA LEU A 41 -20.50 6.37 3.03
C LEU A 41 -19.83 7.64 3.56
N ARG A 42 -18.83 7.49 4.45
CA ARG A 42 -18.02 8.61 4.90
C ARG A 42 -17.42 9.32 3.69
N ALA A 43 -17.67 10.63 3.58
CA ALA A 43 -17.07 11.45 2.56
C ALA A 43 -15.54 11.29 2.56
N ALA A 44 -14.99 11.00 1.39
CA ALA A 44 -13.54 10.90 1.22
C ALA A 44 -12.90 12.29 1.34
N SER A 45 -11.84 12.37 2.13
CA SER A 45 -11.01 13.57 2.21
C SER A 45 -10.13 13.73 0.97
N LYS A 46 -9.51 14.90 0.81
CA LYS A 46 -8.50 15.12 -0.24
C LYS A 46 -7.33 14.14 -0.12
N LEU A 47 -6.91 13.82 1.11
CA LEU A 47 -5.84 12.86 1.36
C LEU A 47 -6.25 11.43 1.04
N ASP A 48 -7.50 11.03 1.30
CA ASP A 48 -8.04 9.73 0.88
C ASP A 48 -7.94 9.57 -0.65
N MET A 49 -8.30 10.62 -1.38
CA MET A 49 -8.23 10.64 -2.85
C MET A 49 -6.80 10.57 -3.37
N ILE A 50 -5.88 11.37 -2.81
CA ILE A 50 -4.46 11.31 -3.15
C ILE A 50 -3.90 9.91 -2.88
N ARG A 51 -4.20 9.33 -1.73
CA ARG A 51 -3.77 7.97 -1.39
C ARG A 51 -4.30 6.96 -2.39
N ARG A 52 -5.58 7.02 -2.78
CA ARG A 52 -6.16 6.11 -3.78
C ARG A 52 -5.45 6.21 -5.12
N LEU A 53 -5.22 7.43 -5.60
CA LEU A 53 -4.52 7.66 -6.87
C LEU A 53 -3.08 7.14 -6.84
N LEU A 54 -2.36 7.36 -5.73
CA LEU A 54 -1.01 6.84 -5.55
C LEU A 54 -0.99 5.30 -5.50
N VAL A 55 -1.93 4.66 -4.79
CA VAL A 55 -2.01 3.18 -4.76
C VAL A 55 -2.28 2.61 -6.15
N ASN A 56 -3.19 3.22 -6.93
CA ASN A 56 -3.45 2.81 -8.31
C ASN A 56 -2.19 2.94 -9.17
N LEU A 57 -1.46 4.07 -9.03
CA LEU A 57 -0.24 4.33 -9.78
C LEU A 57 0.89 3.36 -9.40
N LYS A 58 1.06 3.05 -8.11
CA LYS A 58 2.00 2.02 -7.62
C LYS A 58 1.71 0.69 -8.29
N GLY A 59 0.45 0.24 -8.25
CA GLY A 59 0.04 -1.03 -8.85
C GLY A 59 0.37 -1.10 -10.35
N ARG A 60 0.14 -0.02 -11.09
CA ARG A 60 0.51 0.06 -12.51
C ARG A 60 2.02 -0.05 -12.73
N TYR A 61 2.84 0.71 -11.99
CA TYR A 61 4.30 0.66 -12.15
C TYR A 61 4.91 -0.68 -11.76
N VAL A 62 4.36 -1.35 -10.73
CA VAL A 62 4.75 -2.72 -10.38
C VAL A 62 4.45 -3.70 -11.51
N VAL A 63 3.27 -3.62 -12.13
CA VAL A 63 2.89 -4.51 -13.25
C VAL A 63 3.82 -4.35 -14.46
N VAL A 64 4.18 -3.12 -14.81
CA VAL A 64 5.10 -2.85 -15.93
C VAL A 64 6.58 -2.94 -15.55
N LYS A 65 6.88 -3.33 -14.30
CA LYS A 65 8.25 -3.46 -13.75
C LYS A 65 9.08 -2.19 -13.83
N ASP A 66 8.44 -1.03 -13.70
CA ASP A 66 9.11 0.26 -13.57
C ASP A 66 9.39 0.53 -12.08
N ASP A 67 10.45 -0.10 -11.56
CA ASP A 67 10.78 -0.06 -10.13
C ASP A 67 11.16 1.35 -9.65
N GLU A 68 11.76 2.19 -10.49
CA GLU A 68 12.10 3.57 -10.13
C GLU A 68 10.85 4.41 -9.87
N ARG A 69 9.87 4.37 -10.79
CA ARG A 69 8.61 5.10 -10.59
C ARG A 69 7.77 4.49 -9.49
N ALA A 70 7.76 3.16 -9.34
CA ALA A 70 7.10 2.51 -8.23
C ALA A 70 7.68 2.97 -6.88
N LEU A 71 9.02 3.04 -6.75
CA LEU A 71 9.69 3.55 -5.55
C LEU A 71 9.28 5.01 -5.26
N SER A 72 9.30 5.86 -6.29
CA SER A 72 8.90 7.26 -6.17
C SER A 72 7.46 7.40 -5.64
N VAL A 73 6.54 6.53 -6.08
CA VAL A 73 5.15 6.53 -5.58
C VAL A 73 5.07 6.07 -4.14
N VAL A 74 5.80 5.02 -3.76
CA VAL A 74 5.85 4.52 -2.37
C VAL A 74 6.37 5.59 -1.42
N GLU A 75 7.39 6.36 -1.82
CA GLU A 75 7.90 7.47 -1.01
C GLU A 75 6.84 8.55 -0.76
N ARG A 76 6.03 8.87 -1.78
CA ARG A 76 4.89 9.79 -1.61
C ARG A 76 3.80 9.19 -0.72
N LEU A 77 3.54 7.88 -0.81
CA LEU A 77 2.59 7.20 0.09
C LEU A 77 3.07 7.27 1.54
N LEU A 78 4.37 7.17 1.79
CA LEU A 78 4.96 7.31 3.13
C LEU A 78 4.93 8.76 3.65
N LEU A 79 4.87 9.77 2.78
CA LEU A 79 4.58 11.15 3.24
C LEU A 79 3.13 11.30 3.73
N VAL A 80 2.19 10.58 3.11
CA VAL A 80 0.77 10.61 3.48
C VAL A 80 0.48 9.73 4.69
N HIS A 81 1.13 8.58 4.79
CA HIS A 81 0.96 7.61 5.88
C HIS A 81 2.33 7.04 6.32
N PRO A 82 3.09 7.77 7.17
CA PRO A 82 4.46 7.42 7.53
C PRO A 82 4.62 6.09 8.24
N GLU A 83 3.61 5.63 8.95
CA GLU A 83 3.67 4.42 9.77
C GLU A 83 3.16 3.18 9.05
N SER A 84 2.88 3.27 7.73
CA SER A 84 2.41 2.13 6.94
C SER A 84 3.46 1.02 6.85
N PRO A 85 3.25 -0.15 7.50
CA PRO A 85 4.23 -1.24 7.43
C PRO A 85 4.34 -1.77 6.00
N GLY A 86 3.21 -1.92 5.31
CA GLY A 86 3.16 -2.39 3.93
C GLY A 86 3.95 -1.50 2.96
N GLU A 87 3.84 -0.17 3.08
CA GLU A 87 4.60 0.72 2.19
C GLU A 87 6.10 0.72 2.51
N ARG A 88 6.48 0.53 3.78
CA ARG A 88 7.90 0.37 4.15
C ARG A 88 8.50 -0.92 3.61
N ARG A 89 7.76 -2.02 3.73
CA ARG A 89 8.14 -3.30 3.12
C ARG A 89 8.31 -3.14 1.61
N ASP A 90 7.32 -2.56 0.94
CA ASP A 90 7.35 -2.34 -0.51
C ASP A 90 8.55 -1.46 -0.91
N ARG A 91 8.85 -0.40 -0.14
CA ARG A 91 10.04 0.45 -0.34
C ARG A 91 11.32 -0.37 -0.25
N GLY A 92 11.46 -1.18 0.80
CA GLY A 92 12.61 -2.07 0.98
C GLY A 92 12.79 -3.03 -0.19
N MET A 93 11.71 -3.67 -0.65
CA MET A 93 11.75 -4.59 -1.78
C MET A 93 12.09 -3.90 -3.11
N LEU A 94 11.61 -2.68 -3.33
CA LEU A 94 11.92 -1.88 -4.51
C LEU A 94 13.38 -1.41 -4.53
N LEU A 95 13.87 -0.88 -3.40
CA LEU A 95 15.28 -0.51 -3.22
C LEU A 95 16.20 -1.70 -3.50
N LEU A 96 15.80 -2.89 -3.05
CA LEU A 96 16.56 -4.12 -3.29
C LEU A 96 16.68 -4.46 -4.78
N ARG A 97 15.58 -4.34 -5.54
CA ARG A 97 15.57 -4.60 -6.99
C ARG A 97 16.40 -3.57 -7.76
N LEU A 98 16.52 -2.37 -7.22
CA LEU A 98 17.36 -1.29 -7.75
C LEU A 98 18.83 -1.36 -7.27
N GLY A 99 19.23 -2.40 -6.53
CA GLY A 99 20.60 -2.59 -6.03
C GLY A 99 20.99 -1.68 -4.86
N ARG A 100 20.02 -1.00 -4.23
CA ARG A 100 20.24 -0.11 -3.07
C ARG A 100 20.12 -0.90 -1.77
N GLU A 101 21.11 -1.76 -1.52
CA GLU A 101 21.03 -2.81 -0.49
C GLU A 101 20.97 -2.28 0.95
N GLU A 102 21.82 -1.32 1.31
CA GLU A 102 21.86 -0.74 2.66
C GLU A 102 20.53 -0.06 3.02
N GLU A 103 20.01 0.75 2.10
CA GLU A 103 18.73 1.43 2.28
C GLU A 103 17.57 0.43 2.32
N SER A 104 17.61 -0.61 1.49
CA SER A 104 16.64 -1.71 1.54
C SER A 104 16.60 -2.35 2.93
N ARG A 105 17.78 -2.68 3.47
CA ARG A 105 17.92 -3.30 4.78
C ARG A 105 17.33 -2.43 5.89
N GLU A 106 17.61 -1.12 5.87
CA GLU A 106 17.03 -0.18 6.82
C GLU A 106 15.49 -0.20 6.78
N GLN A 107 14.90 -0.14 5.58
CA GLN A 107 13.44 -0.14 5.44
C GLN A 107 12.81 -1.46 5.88
N LEU A 108 13.43 -2.60 5.56
CA LEU A 108 12.92 -3.92 5.92
C LEU A 108 13.04 -4.19 7.43
N LEU A 109 14.12 -3.76 8.08
CA LEU A 109 14.24 -3.80 9.55
C LEU A 109 13.15 -2.96 10.20
N ARG A 110 12.92 -1.73 9.72
CA ARG A 110 11.86 -0.88 10.26
C ARG A 110 10.46 -1.47 10.06
N TYR A 111 10.23 -2.14 8.95
CA TYR A 111 8.99 -2.88 8.72
C TYR A 111 8.80 -4.01 9.74
N LEU A 112 9.86 -4.77 10.04
CA LEU A 112 9.81 -5.83 11.07
C LEU A 112 9.54 -5.28 12.48
N ASP A 113 10.01 -4.07 12.79
CA ASP A 113 9.68 -3.40 14.06
C ASP A 113 8.20 -3.03 14.15
N LEU A 114 7.61 -2.55 13.05
CA LEU A 114 6.22 -2.10 13.00
C LEU A 114 5.22 -3.25 12.93
N ALA A 115 5.61 -4.37 12.30
CA ALA A 115 4.75 -5.52 12.07
C ALA A 115 5.49 -6.85 12.35
N PRO A 116 5.92 -7.11 13.60
CA PRO A 116 6.75 -8.27 13.94
C PRO A 116 6.05 -9.61 13.73
N GLY A 117 4.71 -9.63 13.71
CA GLY A 117 3.87 -10.81 13.50
C GLY A 117 3.20 -10.88 12.12
N ALA A 118 3.68 -10.12 11.13
CA ALA A 118 3.18 -10.25 9.76
C ALA A 118 3.51 -11.63 9.17
N ASP A 119 2.64 -12.16 8.32
CA ASP A 119 2.78 -13.50 7.73
C ASP A 119 4.09 -13.70 6.95
N ASP A 120 4.63 -12.62 6.37
CA ASP A 120 5.89 -12.59 5.63
C ASP A 120 7.11 -12.19 6.48
N ALA A 121 6.95 -11.94 7.79
CA ALA A 121 8.03 -11.45 8.65
C ALA A 121 9.25 -12.39 8.69
N ASP A 122 9.05 -13.71 8.76
CA ASP A 122 10.17 -14.66 8.78
C ASP A 122 10.94 -14.70 7.46
N GLN A 123 10.25 -14.57 6.33
CA GLN A 123 10.88 -14.47 5.02
C GLN A 123 11.71 -13.18 4.92
N ILE A 124 11.19 -12.06 5.42
CA ILE A 124 11.90 -10.78 5.43
C ILE A 124 13.11 -10.81 6.39
N ARG A 125 13.00 -11.47 7.56
CA ARG A 125 14.15 -11.69 8.45
C ARG A 125 15.25 -12.47 7.76
N LEU A 126 14.90 -13.54 7.04
CA LEU A 126 15.87 -14.33 6.28
C LEU A 126 16.53 -13.50 5.18
N LEU A 127 15.74 -12.71 4.44
CA LEU A 127 16.24 -11.83 3.38
C LEU A 127 17.26 -10.81 3.91
N VAL A 128 16.99 -10.22 5.08
CA VAL A 128 17.89 -9.25 5.72
C VAL A 128 19.16 -9.91 6.26
N ARG A 129 19.08 -11.15 6.78
CA ARG A 129 20.23 -11.90 7.32
C ARG A 129 21.13 -12.49 6.23
N GLY A 130 20.55 -13.05 5.18
CA GLY A 130 21.28 -13.72 4.09
C GLY A 130 22.13 -12.78 3.22
N ARG A 131 22.05 -11.47 3.46
CA ARG A 131 22.88 -10.45 2.79
C ARG A 131 23.94 -9.83 3.71
N VAL A 132 24.08 -10.31 4.94
CA VAL A 132 25.28 -10.05 5.74
C VAL A 132 26.39 -10.92 5.13
N GLY A 133 27.24 -10.32 4.29
CA GLY A 133 28.54 -10.91 3.94
C GLY A 133 29.36 -11.13 5.21
N PRO A 134 30.35 -12.05 5.21
CA PRO A 134 31.08 -12.41 6.42
C PRO A 134 31.63 -11.14 7.07
N GLU A 135 31.32 -10.96 8.36
CA GLU A 135 31.98 -9.96 9.20
C GLU A 135 33.48 -10.15 9.03
N GLU A 136 34.19 -9.10 8.59
CA GLU A 136 35.65 -9.08 8.60
C GLU A 136 36.08 -9.42 10.03
N GLU A 137 36.65 -10.62 10.21
CA GLU A 137 37.29 -10.99 11.46
C GLU A 137 38.34 -9.91 11.78
N PRO A 138 38.41 -9.41 13.03
CA PRO A 138 39.42 -8.43 13.39
C PRO A 138 40.78 -9.10 13.24
N ASN A 139 41.58 -8.61 12.30
CA ASN A 139 42.99 -8.99 12.12
C ASN A 139 43.70 -8.85 13.47
N GLY A 140 44.02 -9.99 14.08
CA GLY A 140 44.96 -10.12 15.20
C GLY A 140 46.38 -10.33 14.71
#